data_AF-A0A9D0P0N9-F1
#
_entry.id   AF-A0A9D0P0N9-F1
#
_cell.length_a   1.000
_cell.length_b   1.000
_cell.length_c   1.000
_cell.angle_alpha   90.00
_cell.angle_beta   90.00
_cell.angle_gamma   90.00
#
_symmetry.space_group_name_H-M   'P 1'
#
loop_
_entity.id
_entity.type
_entity.pdbx_description
1 polymer ?
#
loop_
_entity_poly.entity_id
_entity_poly.type
_entity_poly.pdbx_seq_one_letter_code
_entity_poly.pdbx_strand_id
1 'polypeptide(L)'
;MKTPQNHTTFIKKRKRLIASWRYVGPVLLLMILAFIVWLFMTSPLLINPLAMISRIETGTIPLSQFEMMAILLSLFMIFILILGLALIAIMYAAIAQEKKYMTIIEQIKKQGY
;
A
#
# COMPACT_ATOMS: atom_id res chain seq x y z
N MET A 1 -37.58 -13.11 5.64
CA MET A 1 -37.53 -12.77 4.20
C MET A 1 -36.90 -11.38 4.06
N LYS A 2 -35.60 -11.27 3.74
CA LYS A 2 -34.93 -9.96 3.52
C LYS A 2 -35.08 -9.59 2.03
N THR A 3 -35.60 -8.40 1.76
CA THR A 3 -36.11 -7.97 0.46
C THR A 3 -35.02 -7.85 -0.63
N PRO A 4 -35.33 -8.21 -1.90
CA PRO A 4 -34.39 -8.16 -3.03
C PRO A 4 -33.92 -6.75 -3.42
N GLN A 5 -34.58 -5.70 -2.92
CA GLN A 5 -34.28 -4.30 -3.22
C GLN A 5 -32.92 -3.84 -2.64
N ASN A 6 -32.50 -4.40 -1.50
CA ASN A 6 -31.22 -4.07 -0.87
C ASN A 6 -30.01 -4.55 -1.70
N HIS A 7 -30.13 -5.66 -2.42
CA HIS A 7 -29.02 -6.20 -3.21
C HIS A 7 -28.55 -5.23 -4.31
N THR A 8 -29.49 -4.52 -4.94
CA THR A 8 -29.17 -3.62 -6.05
C THR A 8 -28.43 -2.35 -5.61
N THR A 9 -28.75 -1.82 -4.42
CA THR A 9 -28.09 -0.64 -3.85
C THR A 9 -26.69 -0.97 -3.31
N PHE A 10 -26.49 -2.15 -2.73
CA PHE A 10 -25.14 -2.63 -2.35
C PHE A 10 -24.24 -2.85 -3.57
N ILE A 11 -24.77 -3.41 -4.67
CA ILE A 11 -24.00 -3.62 -5.90
C ILE A 11 -23.61 -2.29 -6.56
N LYS A 12 -24.50 -1.28 -6.58
CA LYS A 12 -24.17 0.05 -7.12
C LYS A 12 -23.08 0.77 -6.32
N LYS A 13 -23.11 0.70 -4.98
CA LYS A 13 -22.05 1.28 -4.13
C LYS A 13 -20.69 0.61 -4.37
N ARG A 14 -20.67 -0.73 -4.48
CA ARG A 14 -19.45 -1.48 -4.80
C ARG A 14 -18.90 -1.15 -6.19
N LYS A 15 -19.75 -1.06 -7.23
CA LYS A 15 -19.33 -0.62 -8.58
C LYS A 15 -18.68 0.78 -8.56
N ARG A 16 -19.18 1.71 -7.75
CA ARG A 16 -18.60 3.06 -7.61
C ARG A 16 -17.22 3.04 -6.94
N LEU A 17 -17.05 2.24 -5.89
CA LEU A 17 -15.74 2.04 -5.24
C LEU A 17 -14.71 1.45 -6.21
N ILE A 18 -15.10 0.44 -6.99
CA ILE A 18 -14.23 -0.17 -8.01
C ILE A 18 -13.87 0.82 -9.12
N ALA A 19 -14.81 1.67 -9.54
CA ALA A 19 -14.56 2.69 -10.56
C ALA A 19 -13.60 3.78 -10.07
N SER A 20 -13.77 4.27 -8.84
CA SER A 20 -12.86 5.23 -8.21
C SER A 20 -11.44 4.66 -8.02
N TRP A 21 -11.31 3.35 -7.81
CA TRP A 21 -10.01 2.68 -7.62
C TRP A 21 -9.06 2.82 -8.81
N ARG A 22 -9.58 3.04 -10.03
CA ARG A 22 -8.77 3.31 -11.23
C ARG A 22 -7.88 4.54 -11.07
N TYR A 23 -8.30 5.52 -10.26
CA TYR A 23 -7.55 6.75 -10.00
C TYR A 23 -6.89 6.73 -8.62
N VAL A 24 -7.58 6.19 -7.61
CA VAL A 24 -7.05 6.15 -6.23
C VAL A 24 -5.76 5.34 -6.15
N GLY A 25 -5.71 4.17 -6.80
CA GLY A 25 -4.53 3.31 -6.73
C GLY A 25 -3.24 3.95 -7.30
N PRO A 26 -3.25 4.50 -8.53
CA PRO A 26 -2.09 5.20 -9.08
C PRO A 26 -1.68 6.44 -8.27
N VAL A 27 -2.66 7.20 -7.75
CA VAL A 27 -2.40 8.35 -6.89
C VAL A 27 -1.72 7.93 -5.59
N LEU A 28 -2.15 6.83 -4.97
CA LEU A 28 -1.53 6.28 -3.75
C LEU A 28 -0.10 5.80 -4.01
N LEU A 29 0.14 5.13 -5.14
CA LEU A 29 1.49 4.72 -5.55
C LEU A 29 2.39 5.94 -5.81
N LEU A 30 1.91 6.94 -6.53
CA LEU A 30 2.63 8.20 -6.75
C LEU A 30 2.96 8.90 -5.45
N MET A 31 2.02 8.93 -4.50
CA MET A 31 2.22 9.52 -3.18
C MET A 31 3.29 8.79 -2.39
N ILE A 32 3.32 7.45 -2.43
CA ILE A 32 4.37 6.65 -1.79
C ILE A 32 5.73 6.90 -2.45
N LEU A 33 5.80 6.92 -3.79
CA LEU A 33 7.03 7.21 -4.50
C LEU A 33 7.56 8.62 -4.16
N ALA A 34 6.67 9.61 -4.16
CA ALA A 34 7.02 10.98 -3.77
C ALA A 34 7.52 11.04 -2.32
N PHE A 35 6.86 10.30 -1.41
CA PHE A 35 7.28 10.20 -0.02
C PHE A 35 8.66 9.55 0.13
N ILE A 36 8.93 8.46 -0.59
CA ILE A 36 10.25 7.79 -0.59
C ILE A 36 11.33 8.75 -1.09
N VAL A 37 11.10 9.44 -2.21
CA VAL A 37 12.05 10.41 -2.78
C VAL A 37 12.29 11.56 -1.80
N TRP A 38 11.23 12.10 -1.21
CA TRP A 38 11.32 13.18 -0.22
C TRP A 38 12.07 12.75 1.04
N LEU A 39 11.83 11.53 1.53
CA LEU A 39 12.52 10.99 2.69
C LEU A 39 14.01 10.75 2.40
N PHE A 40 14.34 10.33 1.18
CA PHE A 40 15.73 10.16 0.73
C PHE A 40 16.50 11.49 0.71
N MET A 41 15.86 12.58 0.29
CA MET A 41 16.46 13.92 0.29
C MET A 41 16.59 14.51 1.70
N THR A 42 15.56 14.34 2.54
CA THR A 42 15.48 15.03 3.84
C THR A 42 16.21 14.27 4.95
N SER A 43 16.20 12.94 4.92
CA SER A 43 16.71 12.11 6.00
C SER A 43 17.26 10.79 5.46
N PRO A 44 18.40 10.82 4.75
CA PRO A 44 19.00 9.63 4.15
C PRO A 44 19.36 8.55 5.19
N LEU A 45 19.59 8.95 6.45
CA LEU A 45 19.86 8.05 7.58
C LEU A 45 18.68 7.11 7.91
N LEU A 46 17.44 7.47 7.54
CA LEU A 46 16.24 6.67 7.83
C LEU A 46 15.93 5.60 6.78
N ILE A 47 16.53 5.66 5.60
CA ILE A 47 16.34 4.67 4.53
C ILE A 47 17.63 3.93 4.19
N ASN A 48 18.78 4.56 4.37
CA ASN A 48 20.07 4.00 3.97
C ASN A 48 20.89 3.57 5.19
N PRO A 49 20.78 2.31 5.63
CA PRO A 49 21.56 1.80 6.76
C PRO A 49 23.06 1.82 6.48
N LEU A 50 23.49 1.70 5.21
CA LEU A 50 24.91 1.78 4.82
C LEU A 50 25.45 3.19 5.03
N ALA A 51 24.69 4.23 4.67
CA ALA A 51 25.07 5.61 4.94
C ALA A 51 25.17 5.90 6.45
N MET A 52 24.39 5.18 7.26
CA MET A 52 24.48 5.24 8.72
C MET A 52 25.78 4.63 9.24
N ILE A 53 26.12 3.42 8.76
CA ILE A 53 27.36 2.72 9.14
C ILE A 53 28.60 3.56 8.77
N SER A 54 28.63 4.18 7.58
CA SER A 54 29.75 5.05 7.18
C SER A 54 29.88 6.33 8.03
N ARG A 55 28.77 6.85 8.60
CA ARG A 55 28.76 8.02 9.51
C ARG A 55 29.21 7.65 10.94
N ILE A 56 29.07 6.38 11.28
CA ILE A 56 29.49 5.77 12.55
C ILE A 56 30.99 5.45 12.51
N GLU A 57 31.47 4.86 11.41
CA GLU A 57 32.90 4.60 11.19
C GLU A 57 33.76 5.87 11.18
N THR A 58 33.18 7.01 10.80
CA THR A 58 33.84 8.33 10.81
C THR A 58 33.88 8.99 12.20
N GLY A 59 33.43 8.30 13.26
CA GLY A 59 33.65 8.70 14.66
C GLY A 59 32.72 9.79 15.19
N THR A 60 31.64 10.12 14.47
CA THR A 60 30.77 11.27 14.78
C THR A 60 29.71 11.00 15.86
N ILE A 61 29.50 9.74 16.30
CA ILE A 61 28.44 9.35 17.25
C ILE A 61 29.00 8.37 18.30
N PRO A 62 28.88 8.61 19.62
CA PRO A 62 29.32 7.66 20.65
C PRO A 62 28.53 6.33 20.59
N LEU A 63 29.25 5.21 20.63
CA LEU A 63 29.21 4.18 19.58
C LEU A 63 28.73 2.78 20.03
N SER A 64 27.57 2.64 20.68
CA SER A 64 26.96 1.29 20.76
C SER A 64 25.44 1.29 20.98
N GLN A 65 24.93 2.13 21.89
CA GLN A 65 23.49 2.14 22.18
C GLN A 65 22.67 2.88 21.11
N PHE A 66 23.19 3.98 20.56
CA PHE A 66 22.49 4.75 19.53
C PHE A 66 22.57 4.12 18.14
N GLU A 67 23.65 3.39 17.86
CA GLU A 67 23.85 2.69 16.59
C GLU A 67 22.78 1.62 16.35
N MET A 68 22.55 0.77 17.37
CA MET A 68 21.56 -0.30 17.25
C MET A 68 20.14 0.26 17.10
N MET A 69 19.80 1.33 17.84
CA MET A 69 18.50 1.99 17.73
C MET A 69 18.27 2.62 16.36
N ALA A 70 19.30 3.24 15.79
CA ALA A 70 19.16 3.94 14.51
C ALA A 70 19.18 2.97 13.31
N ILE A 71 19.92 1.86 13.37
CA ILE A 71 19.80 0.75 12.40
C ILE A 71 18.39 0.15 12.47
N LEU A 72 17.91 -0.13 13.68
CA LEU A 72 16.57 -0.68 13.88
C LEU A 72 15.50 0.26 13.33
N LEU A 73 15.63 1.57 13.56
CA LEU A 73 14.73 2.58 13.01
C LEU A 73 14.71 2.57 11.48
N SER A 74 15.88 2.51 10.84
CA SER A 74 16.01 2.44 9.37
C SER A 74 15.34 1.17 8.82
N LEU A 75 15.55 0.03 9.47
CA LEU A 75 14.91 -1.24 9.10
C LEU A 75 13.39 -1.22 9.29
N PHE A 76 12.91 -0.66 10.39
CA PHE A 76 11.47 -0.51 10.64
C PHE A 76 10.81 0.40 9.60
N MET A 77 11.47 1.49 9.22
CA MET A 77 10.96 2.37 8.16
C MET A 77 10.83 1.63 6.82
N ILE A 78 11.84 0.86 6.42
CA ILE A 78 11.78 0.03 5.20
C ILE A 78 10.65 -1.00 5.32
N PHE A 79 10.52 -1.67 6.48
CA PHE A 79 9.49 -2.66 6.71
C PHE A 79 8.09 -2.06 6.59
N ILE A 80 7.84 -0.89 7.17
CA ILE A 80 6.56 -0.18 7.09
C ILE A 80 6.24 0.20 5.64
N LEU A 81 7.22 0.69 4.88
CA LEU A 81 7.04 1.02 3.46
C LEU A 81 6.66 -0.21 2.63
N ILE A 82 7.36 -1.33 2.84
CA ILE A 82 7.06 -2.61 2.18
C ILE A 82 5.65 -3.08 2.55
N LEU A 83 5.29 -3.00 3.83
CA LEU A 83 3.97 -3.40 4.32
C LEU A 83 2.87 -2.52 3.70
N GLY A 84 3.09 -1.21 3.60
CA GLY A 84 2.19 -0.29 2.90
C GLY A 84 2.01 -0.66 1.41
N LEU A 85 3.10 -0.96 0.71
CA LEU A 85 3.04 -1.42 -0.69
C LEU A 85 2.30 -2.77 -0.82
N ALA A 86 2.54 -3.71 0.11
CA ALA A 86 1.86 -4.99 0.12
C ALA A 86 0.35 -4.85 0.34
N LEU A 87 -0.08 -3.98 1.26
CA LEU A 87 -1.50 -3.68 1.48
C LEU A 87 -2.15 -3.11 0.22
N ILE A 88 -1.48 -2.20 -0.47
CA ILE A 88 -1.96 -1.65 -1.74
C ILE A 88 -2.09 -2.76 -2.79
N ALA A 89 -1.07 -3.62 -2.92
CA ALA A 89 -1.10 -4.75 -3.84
C ALA A 89 -2.27 -5.70 -3.53
N ILE A 90 -2.53 -5.99 -2.25
CA ILE A 90 -3.67 -6.81 -1.82
C ILE A 90 -4.99 -6.10 -2.15
N MET A 91 -5.12 -4.79 -1.95
CA MET A 91 -6.33 -4.06 -2.36
C MET A 91 -6.56 -4.12 -3.87
N TYR A 92 -5.49 -3.99 -4.66
CA TYR A 92 -5.56 -4.19 -6.11
C TYR A 92 -6.03 -5.60 -6.48
N ALA A 93 -5.47 -6.62 -5.83
CA ALA A 93 -5.87 -8.02 -6.03
C ALA A 93 -7.35 -8.24 -5.64
N ALA A 94 -7.78 -7.74 -4.48
CA ALA A 94 -9.16 -7.85 -4.01
C ALA A 94 -10.16 -7.24 -5.00
N ILE A 95 -9.82 -6.08 -5.58
CA ILE A 95 -10.68 -5.38 -6.53
C ILE A 95 -10.67 -6.07 -7.91
N ALA A 96 -9.55 -6.65 -8.33
CA ALA A 96 -9.49 -7.47 -9.54
C ALA A 96 -10.41 -8.71 -9.41
N GLN A 97 -10.40 -9.34 -8.24
CA GLN A 97 -11.28 -10.48 -7.95
C GLN A 97 -12.76 -10.06 -7.92
N GLU A 98 -13.11 -8.92 -7.32
CA GLU A 98 -14.48 -8.37 -7.35
C GLU A 98 -15.01 -8.18 -8.78
N LYS A 99 -14.18 -7.68 -9.71
CA LYS A 99 -14.56 -7.56 -11.14
C LYS A 99 -14.88 -8.92 -11.75
N LYS A 100 -14.07 -9.93 -11.46
CA LYS A 100 -14.28 -11.31 -11.96
C LYS A 100 -15.61 -11.89 -11.46
N TYR A 101 -15.92 -11.73 -10.18
CA TYR A 101 -17.20 -12.19 -9.62
C TYR A 101 -18.40 -11.47 -10.23
N MET A 102 -18.33 -10.16 -10.47
CA MET A 102 -19.41 -9.43 -11.15
C MET A 102 -19.66 -9.94 -12.57
N THR A 103 -18.61 -10.19 -13.35
CA THR A 103 -18.75 -10.74 -14.70
C THR A 103 -19.41 -12.10 -14.69
N ILE A 104 -19.03 -12.98 -13.76
CA ILE A 104 -19.63 -14.32 -13.60
C ILE A 104 -21.13 -14.19 -13.25
N ILE A 105 -21.49 -13.31 -12.32
CA ILE A 105 -22.90 -13.07 -11.95
C ILE A 105 -23.69 -12.50 -13.14
N GLU A 106 -23.12 -11.55 -13.90
CA GLU A 106 -23.74 -11.00 -15.09
C GLU A 106 -23.92 -12.06 -16.19
N GLN A 107 -22.95 -12.96 -16.38
CA GLN A 107 -23.03 -14.09 -17.32
C GLN A 107 -24.12 -15.09 -16.94
N ILE A 108 -24.19 -15.49 -15.67
CA ILE A 108 -25.23 -16.40 -15.16
C ILE A 108 -26.62 -15.77 -15.35
N LYS A 109 -26.77 -14.48 -15.04
CA LYS A 109 -28.02 -13.75 -15.27
C LYS A 109 -28.41 -13.69 -16.76
N LYS A 110 -27.44 -13.62 -17.67
CA LYS A 110 -27.67 -13.58 -19.12
C LYS A 110 -28.01 -14.96 -19.72
N GLN A 111 -27.63 -16.06 -19.07
CA GLN A 111 -27.79 -17.42 -19.58
C GLN A 111 -29.07 -18.14 -19.13
N GLY A 112 -29.87 -17.59 -18.22
CA GLY A 112 -31.17 -18.17 -17.91
C GLY A 112 -31.73 -17.73 -16.57
N TYR A 113 -32.47 -16.62 -16.59
CA TYR A 113 -33.76 -16.33 -15.94
C TYR A 113 -34.27 -14.98 -16.46
#